data_AF-A0A942G8R2-F1
#
_entry.id   AF-A0A942G8R2-F1
#
_cell.length_a   1.000
_cell.length_b   1.000
_cell.length_c   1.000
_cell.angle_alpha   90.00
_cell.angle_beta   90.00
_cell.angle_gamma   90.00
#
_symmetry.space_group_name_H-M   'P 1'
#
loop_
_entity.id
_entity.type
_entity.pdbx_description
1 polymer ?
#
loop_
_entity_poly.entity_id
_entity_poly.type
_entity_poly.pdbx_seq_one_letter_code
_entity_poly.pdbx_strand_id
1 'polypeptide(L)'
;RELTEETGYSAKEISKLGKIFTTPGFCSEVLHIYLAKGLKPGNHAREEGEEDIQLVELTLEEIENKIRNGEIVDGKTISGIYLYRLVSRV
;
A
#
# COMPACT_ATOMS: atom_id res chain seq x y z
N ARG A 1 2.97 5.51 10.88
CA ARG A 1 3.93 4.76 11.68
C ARG A 1 4.56 3.72 10.77
N GLU A 2 3.79 2.70 10.38
CA GLU A 2 4.17 1.65 9.40
C GLU A 2 4.90 2.16 8.15
N LEU A 3 4.40 3.19 7.46
CA LEU A 3 5.07 3.76 6.28
C LEU A 3 6.54 4.14 6.57
N THR A 4 6.82 4.71 7.74
CA THR A 4 8.18 5.09 8.11
C THR A 4 8.96 3.89 8.65
N GLU A 5 8.31 3.00 9.40
CA GLU A 5 8.93 1.80 9.95
C GLU A 5 9.40 0.84 8.85
N GLU A 6 8.52 0.46 7.93
CA GLU A 6 8.82 -0.52 6.87
C GLU A 6 9.67 0.07 5.73
N THR A 7 9.38 1.32 5.33
CA THR A 7 9.94 1.92 4.11
C THR A 7 10.87 3.10 4.34
N GLY A 8 10.97 3.63 5.56
CA GLY A 8 11.74 4.84 5.85
C GLY A 8 11.16 6.13 5.29
N TYR A 9 10.00 6.07 4.62
CA TYR A 9 9.40 7.27 4.04
C TYR A 9 8.49 7.97 5.05
N SER A 10 8.48 9.30 4.99
CA SER A 10 7.48 10.14 5.64
C SER A 10 6.65 10.86 4.57
N ALA A 11 5.40 11.23 4.88
CA ALA A 11 4.51 11.89 3.94
C ALA A 11 4.13 13.28 4.43
N LYS A 12 4.01 14.24 3.50
CA LYS A 12 3.49 15.59 3.79
C LYS A 12 1.98 15.57 3.98
N GLU A 13 1.29 14.74 3.21
CA GLU A 13 -0.17 14.63 3.22
C GLU A 13 -0.57 13.16 3.25
N ILE A 14 -1.54 12.82 4.09
CA ILE A 14 -2.16 11.51 4.16
C ILE A 14 -3.67 11.69 4.06
N SER A 15 -4.29 11.11 3.03
CA SER A 15 -5.73 11.16 2.82
C SER A 15 -6.32 9.75 2.81
N LYS A 16 -7.51 9.57 3.40
CA LYS A 16 -8.19 8.27 3.43
C LYS A 16 -8.83 7.99 2.08
N LEU A 17 -8.51 6.84 1.49
CA LEU A 17 -9.13 6.37 0.25
C LEU A 17 -10.37 5.52 0.51
N GLY A 18 -10.33 4.68 1.54
CA GLY A 18 -11.42 3.77 1.82
C GLY A 18 -11.12 2.78 2.94
N LYS A 19 -11.91 1.72 3.00
CA LYS A 19 -11.68 0.58 3.88
C LYS A 19 -12.17 -0.70 3.22
N ILE A 20 -11.54 -1.81 3.57
CA ILE A 20 -11.92 -3.15 3.11
C ILE A 20 -11.95 -4.10 4.31
N PHE A 21 -12.75 -5.16 4.21
CA PHE A 21 -12.59 -6.34 5.04
C PHE A 21 -11.62 -7.29 4.34
N THR A 22 -10.72 -7.91 5.08
CA THR A 22 -9.70 -8.81 4.51
C THR A 22 -10.29 -10.17 4.18
N THR A 23 -10.98 -10.78 5.15
CA THR A 23 -11.58 -12.11 4.98
C THR A 23 -12.94 -12.20 5.68
N PRO A 24 -14.01 -11.61 5.08
CA PRO A 24 -15.37 -11.69 5.62
C PRO A 24 -15.81 -13.13 5.84
N GLY A 25 -16.43 -13.42 6.99
CA GLY A 25 -16.84 -14.77 7.39
C GLY A 25 -15.81 -15.54 8.20
N PHE A 26 -14.57 -15.07 8.26
CA PHE A 26 -13.52 -15.60 9.14
C PHE A 26 -13.03 -14.57 10.15
N CYS A 27 -12.67 -13.37 9.69
CA CYS A 27 -12.12 -12.30 10.52
C CYS A 27 -12.94 -11.02 10.39
N SER A 28 -13.09 -10.30 11.50
CA SER A 28 -13.72 -8.97 11.55
C SER A 28 -12.71 -7.83 11.33
N GLU A 29 -11.49 -8.14 10.88
CA GLU A 29 -10.46 -7.16 10.60
C GLU A 29 -10.90 -6.22 9.47
N VAL A 30 -10.69 -4.93 9.70
CA VAL A 30 -10.95 -3.86 8.75
C VAL A 30 -9.63 -3.18 8.45
N LEU A 31 -9.19 -3.25 7.19
CA LEU A 31 -8.06 -2.47 6.73
C LEU A 31 -8.53 -1.11 6.23
N HIS A 32 -7.87 -0.08 6.71
CA HIS A 32 -8.09 1.30 6.29
C HIS A 32 -7.00 1.67 5.29
N ILE A 33 -7.41 2.09 4.09
CA ILE A 33 -6.49 2.39 3.00
C ILE A 33 -6.31 3.91 2.88
N TYR A 34 -5.06 4.34 2.79
CA TYR A 34 -4.68 5.75 2.73
C TYR A 34 -3.75 6.03 1.54
N LEU A 35 -3.80 7.24 1.01
CA LEU A 35 -2.89 7.79 0.01
C LEU A 35 -1.91 8.74 0.70
N ALA A 36 -0.62 8.42 0.60
CA ALA A 36 0.45 9.27 1.07
C ALA A 36 1.02 10.09 -0.10
N LYS A 37 1.15 11.41 0.06
CA LYS A 37 1.73 12.33 -0.94
C LYS A 37 2.84 13.20 -0.34
N GLY A 38 3.71 13.68 -1.23
CA GLY A 38 4.87 14.48 -0.85
C GLY A 38 5.83 13.67 0.02
N LEU A 39 6.18 12.48 -0.46
CA LEU A 39 7.06 11.56 0.25
C LEU A 39 8.46 12.16 0.42
N LYS A 40 9.05 11.97 1.60
CA LYS A 40 10.43 12.31 1.90
C LYS A 40 11.15 11.06 2.42
N PRO A 41 12.31 10.71 1.85
CA PRO A 41 13.07 9.56 2.31
C PRO A 41 13.69 9.83 3.68
N GLY A 42 13.95 8.74 4.38
CA GLY A 42 14.57 8.70 5.70
C GLY A 42 15.06 7.27 5.96
N ASN A 43 15.43 6.99 7.21
CA ASN A 43 15.81 5.65 7.62
C ASN A 43 14.56 4.86 8.00
N HIS A 44 14.50 3.59 7.59
CA HIS A 44 13.49 2.66 8.08
C HIS A 44 13.78 2.29 9.54
N ALA A 45 12.75 1.81 10.24
CA ALA A 45 12.82 1.38 11.64
C ALA A 45 12.09 0.05 11.83
N ARG A 46 12.31 -0.87 10.88
CA ARG A 46 11.74 -2.22 10.80
C ARG A 46 11.84 -2.99 12.10
N GLU A 47 10.75 -3.67 12.44
CA GLU A 47 10.68 -4.54 13.61
C GLU A 47 11.26 -5.94 13.33
N GLU A 48 11.41 -6.75 14.39
CA GLU A 48 11.82 -8.15 14.27
C GLU A 48 10.84 -8.92 13.37
N GLY A 49 11.34 -9.57 12.32
CA GLY A 49 10.52 -10.24 11.30
C GLY A 49 10.23 -9.43 10.03
N GLU A 50 10.66 -8.17 9.97
CA GLU A 50 10.54 -7.31 8.77
C GLU A 50 11.86 -7.13 8.01
N GLU A 51 12.90 -7.84 8.43
CA GLU A 51 14.27 -7.71 7.94
C GLU A 51 14.38 -7.90 6.41
N ASP A 52 13.56 -8.81 5.87
CA ASP A 52 13.55 -9.18 4.44
C ASP A 52 12.70 -8.27 3.55
N ILE A 53 12.06 -7.23 4.09
CA ILE A 53 11.26 -6.30 3.27
C ILE A 53 12.15 -5.60 2.23
N GLN A 54 11.72 -5.56 0.98
CA GLN A 54 12.41 -4.85 -0.09
C GLN A 54 11.53 -3.74 -0.68
N LEU A 55 12.14 -2.58 -0.91
CA LEU A 55 11.46 -1.46 -1.55
C LEU A 55 11.62 -1.56 -3.06
N VAL A 56 10.49 -1.43 -3.75
CA VAL A 56 10.43 -1.32 -5.20
C VAL A 56 9.59 -0.11 -5.58
N GLU A 57 10.03 0.61 -6.60
CA GLU A 57 9.28 1.70 -7.19
C GLU A 57 8.75 1.23 -8.53
N LEU A 58 7.43 1.33 -8.72
CA LEU A 58 6.74 0.88 -9.91
C LEU A 58 5.79 1.98 -10.38
N THR A 59 5.69 2.13 -11.70
CA THR A 59 4.64 2.91 -12.34
C THR A 59 3.29 2.21 -12.18
N LEU A 60 2.19 2.96 -12.31
CA LEU A 60 0.84 2.37 -12.27
C LEU A 60 0.64 1.31 -13.36
N GLU A 61 1.22 1.51 -14.54
CA GLU A 61 1.14 0.57 -15.66
C GLU A 61 1.86 -0.75 -15.32
N GLU A 62 3.07 -0.68 -14.75
CA GLU A 62 3.80 -1.88 -14.30
C GLU A 62 3.03 -2.65 -13.22
N ILE A 63 2.45 -1.93 -12.25
CA ILE A 63 1.63 -2.54 -11.20
C ILE A 63 0.43 -3.27 -11.82
N GLU A 64 -0.29 -2.64 -12.74
CA GLU A 64 -1.45 -3.25 -13.39
C GLU A 64 -1.08 -4.48 -14.23
N ASN A 65 0.06 -4.43 -14.92
CA ASN A 65 0.58 -5.57 -15.66
C ASN A 65 0.95 -6.73 -14.73
N LYS A 66 1.62 -6.44 -13.60
CA LYS A 66 1.96 -7.45 -12.58
C LYS A 66 0.73 -8.07 -11.91
N ILE A 67 -0.33 -7.29 -11.67
CA ILE A 67 -1.61 -7.80 -11.18
C ILE A 67 -2.22 -8.73 -12.23
N ARG A 68 -2.27 -8.31 -13.50
CA ARG A 68 -2.88 -9.09 -14.60
C ARG A 68 -2.16 -10.42 -14.83
N ASN A 69 -0.83 -10.44 -14.68
CA ASN A 69 -0.01 -11.63 -14.87
C ASN A 69 0.06 -12.54 -13.64
N GLY A 70 -0.59 -12.17 -12.53
CA GLY A 70 -0.60 -12.97 -11.31
C GLY A 70 0.68 -12.90 -10.46
N GLU A 71 1.54 -11.90 -10.71
CA GLU A 71 2.71 -11.64 -9.86
C GLU A 71 2.30 -10.90 -8.57
N ILE A 72 1.32 -9.99 -8.65
CA ILE A 72 0.69 -9.34 -7.49
C ILE A 72 -0.70 -9.94 -7.31
N VAL A 73 -0.86 -10.76 -6.27
CA VAL A 73 -2.12 -11.43 -5.92
C VAL A 73 -2.66 -11.03 -4.54
N ASP A 74 -1.93 -10.18 -3.81
CA ASP A 74 -2.33 -9.70 -2.50
C ASP A 74 -3.55 -8.75 -2.59
N GLY A 75 -4.64 -9.14 -1.92
CA GLY A 75 -5.94 -8.48 -2.04
C GLY A 75 -5.97 -7.04 -1.54
N LYS A 76 -5.23 -6.72 -0.46
CA LYS A 76 -5.15 -5.35 0.07
C LYS A 76 -4.35 -4.43 -0.86
N THR A 77 -3.26 -4.95 -1.45
CA THR A 77 -2.46 -4.22 -2.45
C THR A 77 -3.31 -3.90 -3.69
N ILE A 78 -3.96 -4.92 -4.27
CA ILE A 78 -4.84 -4.73 -5.43
C ILE A 78 -5.94 -3.71 -5.11
N SER A 79 -6.64 -3.89 -4.00
CA SER A 79 -7.72 -2.99 -3.59
C SER A 79 -7.23 -1.54 -3.43
N GLY A 80 -6.05 -1.33 -2.83
CA GLY A 80 -5.49 0.00 -2.63
C GLY A 80 -5.20 0.74 -3.93
N ILE A 81 -4.59 0.04 -4.91
CA ILE A 81 -4.28 0.60 -6.23
C ILE A 81 -5.56 1.02 -6.97
N TYR A 82 -6.60 0.17 -6.96
CA TYR A 82 -7.85 0.49 -7.65
C TYR A 82 -8.70 1.54 -6.92
N LEU A 83 -8.67 1.60 -5.58
CA LEU A 83 -9.27 2.71 -4.82
C LEU A 83 -8.60 4.04 -5.18
N TYR A 84 -7.26 4.06 -5.29
CA TYR A 84 -6.52 5.23 -5.75
C TYR A 84 -6.93 5.64 -7.18
N ARG A 85 -7.08 4.69 -8.11
CA ARG A 85 -7.53 4.97 -9.48
C ARG A 85 -8.95 5.54 -9.54
N LEU A 86 -9.86 5.14 -8.66
CA LEU A 86 -11.23 5.68 -8.65
C LEU A 86 -11.26 7.17 -8.30
N VAL A 87 -10.40 7.61 -7.37
CA VAL A 87 -10.36 9.01 -6.92
C VAL A 87 -9.44 9.90 -7.74
N SER A 88 -8.51 9.31 -8.50
CA SER A 88 -7.49 10.04 -9.26
C SER A 88 -7.84 10.22 -10.75
N ARG A 89 -9.10 9.97 -11.15
CA ARG A 89 -9.58 10.27 -12.50
C ARG A 89 -9.66 11.80 -12.69
N VAL A 90 -8.56 12.35 -13.19
CA VAL A 90 -8.49 13.57 -14.01
C VAL A 90 -8.10 13.12 -15.41
#